data_AF-A0A1C4EQ03-F1
#
_entry.id   AF-A0A1C4EQ03-F1
#
_cell.length_a   1.000
_cell.length_b   1.000
_cell.length_c   1.000
_cell.angle_alpha   90.00
_cell.angle_beta   90.00
_cell.angle_gamma   90.00
#
_symmetry.space_group_name_H-M   'P 1'
#
loop_
_entity.id
_entity.type
_entity.pdbx_description
1 polymer ?
#
loop_
_entity_poly.entity_id
_entity_poly.type
_entity_poly.pdbx_seq_one_letter_code
_entity_poly.pdbx_strand_id
1 'polypeptide(L)'
;MKKEEVPSEVMYNHIRLWQQRGQSQKTYCQQAGIAYHVFHYWYHKYRHGQPTGNSFIQLSTSTVASSAFAECYLSNGVCIVLHQPVHADYIKTLAG
;
A
#
# COMPACT_ATOMS: atom_id res chain seq x y z
N MET A 1 12.04 -9.47 42.12
CA MET A 1 10.85 -9.33 41.25
C MET A 1 11.10 -10.14 39.98
N LYS A 2 10.38 -11.23 39.74
CA LYS A 2 10.53 -11.98 38.48
C LYS A 2 9.98 -11.09 37.36
N LYS A 3 10.79 -10.84 36.33
CA LYS A 3 10.37 -10.08 35.15
C LYS A 3 9.43 -11.01 34.39
N GLU A 4 8.12 -10.86 34.58
CA GLU A 4 7.15 -11.58 33.75
C GLU A 4 7.36 -11.13 32.31
N GLU A 5 7.94 -12.03 31.52
CA GLU A 5 8.24 -11.77 30.13
C GLU A 5 6.93 -11.83 29.36
N VAL A 6 6.43 -10.67 28.94
CA VAL A 6 5.23 -10.58 28.10
C VAL A 6 5.48 -11.39 26.83
N PRO A 7 4.63 -12.40 26.51
CA PRO A 7 4.82 -13.21 25.32
C PRO A 7 4.89 -12.32 24.08
N SER A 8 5.83 -12.62 23.19
CA SER A 8 6.06 -11.85 21.94
C SER A 8 4.79 -11.68 21.11
N GLU A 9 3.87 -12.64 21.16
CA GLU A 9 2.60 -12.60 20.45
C GLU A 9 1.64 -11.51 20.98
N VAL A 10 1.55 -11.35 22.30
CA VAL A 10 0.69 -10.32 22.93
C VAL A 10 1.18 -8.93 22.57
N MET A 11 2.50 -8.75 22.63
CA MET A 11 3.19 -7.54 22.22
C MET A 11 2.89 -7.18 20.76
N TYR A 12 3.03 -8.13 19.85
CA TYR A 12 2.79 -7.92 18.42
C TYR A 12 1.30 -7.69 18.10
N ASN A 13 0.39 -8.32 18.83
CA ASN A 13 -1.04 -8.08 18.69
C ASN A 13 -1.39 -6.61 18.99
N HIS A 14 -0.83 -6.03 20.06
CA HIS A 14 -1.04 -4.62 20.35
C HIS A 14 -0.52 -3.68 19.25
N ILE A 15 0.57 -4.05 18.56
CA ILE A 15 1.10 -3.25 17.46
C ILE A 15 0.17 -3.30 16.24
N ARG A 16 -0.36 -4.49 15.90
CA ARG A 16 -1.33 -4.64 14.81
C ARG A 16 -2.62 -3.88 15.08
N LEU A 17 -3.15 -3.98 16.31
CA LEU A 17 -4.33 -3.24 16.74
C LEU A 17 -4.12 -1.72 16.67
N TRP A 18 -2.95 -1.24 17.06
CA TRP A 18 -2.59 0.17 16.92
C TRP A 18 -2.56 0.61 15.45
N GLN A 19 -1.91 -0.17 14.57
CA GLN A 19 -1.82 0.13 13.13
C GLN A 19 -3.19 0.21 12.46
N GLN A 20 -4.12 -0.68 12.83
CA GLN A 20 -5.49 -0.67 12.29
C GLN A 20 -6.32 0.54 12.74
N ARG A 21 -6.04 1.08 13.94
CA ARG A 21 -6.80 2.20 14.50
C ARG A 21 -6.40 3.56 13.93
N GLY A 22 -5.25 3.67 13.26
CA GLY A 22 -4.80 4.93 12.64
C GLY A 22 -4.55 6.09 13.60
N GLN A 23 -4.52 5.85 14.91
CA GLN A 23 -4.32 6.87 15.94
C GLN A 23 -2.85 7.00 16.33
N SER A 24 -2.49 8.07 17.06
CA SER A 24 -1.12 8.21 17.56
C SER A 24 -0.75 7.11 18.57
N GLN A 25 0.54 6.74 18.66
CA GLN A 25 1.02 5.75 19.64
C GLN A 25 0.68 6.17 21.07
N LYS A 26 0.82 7.47 21.38
CA LYS A 26 0.51 8.04 22.70
C LYS A 26 -0.97 7.85 23.06
N THR A 27 -1.86 8.18 22.14
CA THR A 27 -3.31 8.02 22.31
C THR A 27 -3.68 6.54 22.49
N TYR A 28 -3.08 5.65 21.71
CA TYR A 28 -3.29 4.21 21.86
C TYR A 28 -2.82 3.67 23.20
N CYS A 29 -1.62 4.06 23.65
CA CYS A 29 -1.06 3.65 24.93
C CYS A 29 -1.96 4.08 26.11
N GLN A 30 -2.48 5.31 26.06
CA GLN A 30 -3.42 5.82 27.07
C GLN A 30 -4.71 5.00 27.13
N GLN A 31 -5.29 4.66 25.98
CA GLN A 31 -6.53 3.87 25.92
C GLN A 31 -6.33 2.40 26.31
N ALA A 32 -5.20 1.81 25.92
CA ALA A 32 -4.89 0.41 26.15
C ALA A 32 -4.27 0.14 27.53
N GLY A 33 -4.01 1.17 28.33
CA GLY A 33 -3.36 1.04 29.64
C GLY A 33 -1.90 0.60 29.55
N ILE A 34 -1.23 0.88 28.43
CA ILE A 34 0.16 0.48 28.20
C ILE A 34 1.07 1.68 28.45
N ALA A 35 2.15 1.47 29.20
CA ALA A 35 3.16 2.51 29.37
C ALA A 35 3.86 2.82 28.04
N TYR A 36 3.96 4.10 27.68
CA TYR A 36 4.46 4.52 26.37
C TYR A 36 5.87 3.98 26.05
N HIS A 37 6.78 3.96 27.02
CA HIS A 37 8.14 3.44 26.84
C HIS A 37 8.17 1.93 26.57
N VAL A 38 7.23 1.17 27.17
CA VAL A 38 7.08 -0.27 26.94
C VAL A 38 6.59 -0.51 25.51
N PHE A 39 5.57 0.22 25.07
CA PHE A 39 5.09 0.14 23.69
C PHE A 39 6.16 0.53 22.67
N HIS A 40 6.98 1.53 22.99
CA HIS A 40 8.09 1.93 22.11
C HIS A 40 9.14 0.82 21.96
N TYR A 41 9.51 0.16 23.08
CA TYR A 41 10.38 -1.02 23.04
C TYR A 41 9.78 -2.14 22.18
N TRP A 42 8.48 -2.40 22.35
CA TRP A 42 7.74 -3.38 21.57
C TRP A 42 7.75 -3.07 20.07
N TYR A 43 7.46 -1.83 19.71
CA TYR A 43 7.46 -1.36 18.33
C TYR A 43 8.84 -1.48 17.68
N HIS A 44 9.90 -1.12 18.40
CA HIS A 44 11.27 -1.29 17.92
C HIS A 44 11.58 -2.77 17.65
N LYS A 45 11.27 -3.66 18.60
CA LYS A 45 11.49 -5.11 18.45
C LYS A 45 10.67 -5.69 17.28
N TYR A 46 9.43 -5.25 17.10
CA TYR A 46 8.60 -5.64 15.96
C TYR A 46 9.18 -5.20 14.63
N ARG A 47 9.65 -3.94 14.53
CA ARG A 47 10.20 -3.40 13.28
C ARG A 47 11.49 -4.08 12.84
N HIS A 48 12.35 -4.48 13.77
CA HIS A 48 13.59 -5.21 13.47
C HIS A 48 13.38 -6.71 13.22
N GLY A 49 12.27 -7.27 13.70
CA GLY A 49 11.90 -8.67 13.44
C GLY A 49 11.13 -8.86 12.13
N GLN A 50 10.60 -7.79 11.53
CA GLN A 50 10.07 -7.82 10.18
C GLN A 50 11.22 -7.76 9.17
N PRO A 51 11.12 -8.46 8.02
CA PRO A 51 12.04 -8.20 6.91
C PRO A 51 12.01 -6.70 6.63
N THR A 52 13.16 -6.05 6.78
CA THR A 52 13.27 -4.60 6.70
C THR A 52 12.88 -4.15 5.30
N GLY A 53 11.63 -3.71 5.14
CA GLY A 53 11.12 -3.02 3.94
C GLY A 53 11.74 -1.64 3.72
N ASN A 54 12.97 -1.43 4.20
CA ASN A 54 13.81 -0.30 3.85
C ASN A 54 14.52 -0.52 2.51
N SER A 55 14.32 -1.66 1.84
CA SER A 55 14.58 -1.78 0.42
C SER A 55 13.42 -1.16 -0.36
N PHE A 56 13.75 -0.47 -1.44
CA PHE A 56 12.77 0.00 -2.42
C PHE A 56 11.75 -1.09 -2.71
N ILE A 57 10.47 -0.76 -2.55
CA ILE A 57 9.39 -1.65 -2.99
C ILE A 57 9.50 -1.68 -4.51
N GLN A 58 9.87 -2.85 -5.05
CA GLN A 58 9.86 -3.05 -6.48
C GLN A 58 8.43 -2.91 -6.97
N LEU A 59 8.12 -1.75 -7.56
CA LEU A 59 6.91 -1.56 -8.32
C LEU A 59 7.09 -2.41 -9.58
N SER A 60 6.42 -3.55 -9.61
CA SER A 60 6.18 -4.25 -10.86
C SER A 60 5.32 -3.33 -11.70
N THR A 61 5.95 -2.47 -12.50
CA THR A 61 5.27 -1.93 -13.67
C THR A 61 4.88 -3.17 -14.44
N SER A 62 3.57 -3.48 -14.47
CA SER A 62 3.07 -4.34 -15.53
C SER A 62 3.70 -3.78 -16.79
N THR A 63 4.49 -4.59 -17.47
CA THR A 63 5.00 -4.27 -18.78
C THR A 63 3.78 -3.99 -19.63
N VAL A 64 3.32 -2.74 -19.61
CA VAL A 64 2.46 -2.20 -20.63
C VAL A 64 3.38 -2.28 -21.82
N ALA A 65 3.27 -3.38 -22.56
CA ALA A 65 3.84 -3.45 -23.88
C ALA A 65 3.38 -2.16 -24.53
N SER A 66 4.32 -1.25 -24.79
CA SER A 66 4.07 0.05 -25.42
C SER A 66 3.61 -0.11 -26.88
N SER A 67 3.13 -1.30 -27.26
CA SER A 67 2.36 -1.53 -28.47
C SER A 67 0.98 -0.92 -28.25
N ALA A 68 0.60 -0.01 -29.13
CA ALA A 68 -0.77 0.43 -29.25
C ALA A 68 -1.71 -0.79 -29.30
N PHE A 69 -2.81 -0.74 -28.55
CA PHE A 69 -3.91 -1.68 -28.69
C PHE A 69 -4.52 -1.60 -30.11
N ALA A 70 -4.69 -0.38 -30.63
CA ALA A 70 -5.16 -0.13 -32.00
C ALA A 70 -4.80 1.29 -32.47
N GLU A 71 -4.73 1.47 -33.79
CA GLU A 71 -4.63 2.77 -34.45
C GLU A 71 -5.85 2.99 -35.33
N CYS A 72 -6.44 4.19 -35.28
CA CYS A 72 -7.60 4.56 -36.09
C CYS A 72 -7.25 5.76 -36.96
N TYR A 73 -7.37 5.61 -38.28
CA TYR A 73 -7.12 6.66 -39.26
C TYR A 73 -8.45 7.29 -39.69
N LEU A 74 -8.59 8.59 -39.44
CA LEU A 74 -9.78 9.37 -39.80
C LEU A 74 -9.60 10.03 -41.18
N SER A 75 -10.72 10.36 -41.83
CA SER A 75 -10.75 10.97 -43.17
C SER A 75 -10.10 12.36 -43.23
N ASN A 76 -9.98 13.04 -42.09
CA ASN A 76 -9.30 14.33 -41.95
C ASN A 76 -7.77 14.20 -41.76
N GLY A 77 -7.21 12.98 -41.82
CA GLY A 77 -5.79 12.71 -41.64
C GLY A 77 -5.33 12.57 -40.18
N VAL A 78 -6.25 12.62 -39.22
CA VAL A 78 -5.93 12.38 -37.80
C VAL A 78 -5.77 10.88 -37.54
N CYS A 79 -4.70 10.51 -36.83
CA CYS A 79 -4.49 9.16 -36.30
C CYS A 79 -4.73 9.15 -34.79
N ILE A 80 -5.65 8.29 -34.32
CA ILE A 80 -5.91 8.05 -32.90
C ILE A 80 -5.22 6.75 -32.49
N VAL A 81 -4.33 6.82 -31.50
CA VAL A 81 -3.64 5.67 -30.92
C VAL A 81 -4.32 5.29 -29.61
N LEU A 82 -4.82 4.06 -29.53
CA LEU A 82 -5.46 3.49 -28.34
C LEU A 82 -4.45 2.63 -27.60
N HIS A 83 -4.23 2.89 -26.31
CA HIS A 83 -3.33 2.09 -25.46
C HIS A 83 -4.07 1.04 -24.62
N GLN A 84 -5.39 0.95 -24.78
CA GLN A 84 -6.25 0.00 -24.10
C GLN A 84 -7.47 -0.34 -24.97
N PRO A 85 -8.13 -1.50 -24.73
CA PRO A 85 -9.41 -1.80 -25.35
C PRO A 85 -10.47 -0.74 -25.04
N VAL A 86 -11.23 -0.32 -26.06
CA VAL A 86 -12.34 0.63 -25.94
C VAL A 86 -13.58 0.10 -26.66
N HIS A 87 -14.77 0.51 -26.21
CA HIS A 87 -16.03 0.13 -26.85
C HIS A 87 -16.24 0.89 -28.16
N ALA A 88 -16.94 0.28 -29.13
CA ALA A 88 -17.20 0.89 -30.43
C ALA A 88 -17.95 2.22 -30.32
N ASP A 89 -18.84 2.37 -29.34
CA ASP A 89 -19.60 3.61 -29.16
C ASP A 89 -18.72 4.79 -28.74
N TYR A 90 -17.67 4.53 -27.95
CA TYR A 90 -16.68 5.56 -27.60
C TYR A 90 -15.93 6.03 -28.85
N ILE A 91 -15.54 5.12 -29.74
CA ILE A 91 -14.88 5.47 -31.01
C ILE A 91 -15.79 6.37 -31.87
N LYS A 92 -17.10 6.08 -31.93
CA LYS A 92 -18.07 6.92 -32.65
C LYS A 92 -18.15 8.33 -32.09
N THR A 93 -18.04 8.51 -30.77
CA THR A 93 -18.03 9.87 -30.17
C THR A 93 -16.78 10.68 -30.53
N LEU A 94 -15.67 10.01 -30.88
CA LEU A 94 -14.43 10.66 -31.31
C LEU A 94 -14.41 10.98 -32.81
N ALA A 95 -15.16 10.22 -33.61
CA ALA A 95 -15.14 10.32 -35.07
C ALA A 95 -16.00 11.46 -35.63
N GLY A 96 -16.93 12.01 -34.84
CA GLY A 96 -17.83 13.09 -35.25
C GLY A 96 -18.98 12.62 -36.13
#